data_AF-A0A4E0QS87-F1
#
_entry.id   AF-A0A4E0QS87-F1
#
_cell.length_a   1.000
_cell.length_b   1.000
_cell.length_c   1.000
_cell.angle_alpha   90.00
_cell.angle_beta   90.00
_cell.angle_gamma   90.00
#
_symmetry.space_group_name_H-M   'P 1'
#
loop_
_entity.id
_entity.type
_entity.pdbx_description
1 polymer ?
#
loop_
_entity_poly.entity_id
_entity_poly.type
_entity_poly.pdbx_seq_one_letter_code
_entity_poly.pdbx_strand_id
1 'polypeptide(L)'
;MMLGVWGEMAVAAQGPFYQVGNNAAKGLAEIAWNNLGSNCNKMDVFAQIIEDSIRDAARDIRTRYRGRSAKDFGTGYQDGLSTVLDRVGKKCRSENAKTLLKQLKQLLVKLFQAITIVKVPDQPKMPAKPKKPAHDYGWSYGSYEPSYYRIAYNAANGLTRAAWDSLGGSCRMTSQFVEIVGYGLDDVIADIGTRYTGWAAEQFGRGYIDGLVDTLERLVNLCDNECGLFGNAMGEWSAKLFCPIAQEIGKAPNFTSRLANIRGKNCGNAYGSECESGFVDLAKAKCPKYTRSATFKDYYSSDNKGCCAYHSY
;
A
#
# COMPACT_ATOMS: atom_id res chain seq x y z
N MET A 1 50.02 9.46 -28.08
CA MET A 1 49.30 8.26 -28.54
C MET A 1 48.45 7.75 -27.39
N MET A 2 47.19 7.45 -27.68
CA MET A 2 46.07 7.29 -26.74
C MET A 2 46.23 6.05 -25.86
N LEU A 3 46.06 6.23 -24.54
CA LEU A 3 45.62 5.15 -23.64
C LEU A 3 44.11 5.29 -23.47
N GLY A 4 43.41 4.24 -23.90
CA GLY A 4 41.97 4.20 -24.07
C GLY A 4 41.19 4.24 -22.76
N VAL A 5 40.22 5.13 -22.75
CA VAL A 5 39.11 5.21 -21.80
C VAL A 5 38.24 3.96 -22.02
N TRP A 6 38.39 2.96 -21.15
CA TRP A 6 37.37 1.95 -20.93
C TRP A 6 36.30 2.58 -20.05
N GLY A 7 35.28 3.15 -20.70
CA GLY A 7 34.05 3.56 -20.05
C GLY A 7 33.29 2.32 -19.60
N GLU A 8 33.52 1.90 -18.36
CA GLU A 8 32.63 1.01 -17.64
C GLU A 8 31.24 1.67 -17.56
N MET A 9 30.36 1.32 -18.51
CA MET A 9 28.92 1.44 -18.30
C MET A 9 28.51 0.35 -17.30
N ALA A 10 28.93 0.50 -16.04
CA ALA A 10 28.24 -0.13 -14.94
C ALA A 10 26.86 0.53 -14.87
N VAL A 11 25.89 -0.04 -15.57
CA VAL A 11 24.47 0.13 -15.23
C VAL A 11 24.37 -0.40 -13.80
N ALA A 12 24.53 0.50 -12.82
CA ALA A 12 24.44 0.13 -11.42
C ALA A 12 23.08 -0.55 -11.26
N ALA A 13 23.08 -1.85 -10.97
CA ALA A 13 21.86 -2.62 -10.79
C ALA A 13 21.01 -1.85 -9.78
N GLN A 14 19.90 -1.29 -10.26
CA GLN A 14 19.06 -0.41 -9.46
C GLN A 14 18.59 -1.22 -8.25
N GLY A 15 18.86 -0.72 -7.04
CA GLY A 15 18.56 -1.44 -5.80
C GLY A 15 17.07 -1.72 -5.64
N PRO A 16 16.67 -2.68 -4.79
CA PRO A 16 15.26 -3.04 -4.61
C PRO A 16 14.38 -1.83 -4.24
N PHE A 17 14.88 -0.92 -3.40
CA PHE A 17 14.16 0.31 -3.04
C PHE A 17 13.85 1.22 -4.24
N TYR A 18 14.72 1.26 -5.26
CA TYR A 18 14.43 2.00 -6.49
C TYR A 18 13.20 1.43 -7.18
N GLN A 19 13.13 0.11 -7.34
CA GLN A 19 12.01 -0.51 -8.02
C GLN A 19 10.71 -0.34 -7.23
N VAL A 20 10.77 -0.41 -5.90
CA VAL A 20 9.63 -0.10 -5.01
C VAL A 20 9.14 1.33 -5.26
N GLY A 21 10.02 2.32 -5.19
CA GLY A 21 9.66 3.71 -5.44
C GLY A 21 9.07 3.89 -6.85
N ASN A 22 9.70 3.31 -7.87
CA ASN A 22 9.28 3.39 -9.26
C ASN A 22 7.88 2.81 -9.46
N ASN A 23 7.66 1.59 -8.99
CA ASN A 23 6.39 0.91 -9.18
C ASN A 23 5.29 1.52 -8.32
N ALA A 24 5.58 2.01 -7.10
CA ALA A 24 4.62 2.74 -6.27
C ALA A 24 4.14 4.02 -6.97
N ALA A 25 5.06 4.86 -7.44
CA ALA A 25 4.72 6.09 -8.14
C ALA A 25 3.96 5.83 -9.45
N LYS A 26 4.43 4.85 -10.24
CA LYS A 26 3.81 4.46 -11.49
C LYS A 26 2.40 3.91 -11.26
N GLY A 27 2.24 2.97 -10.33
CA GLY A 27 0.97 2.36 -9.99
C GLY A 27 -0.05 3.38 -9.51
N LEU A 28 0.32 4.25 -8.57
CA LEU A 28 -0.54 5.32 -8.08
C LEU A 28 -1.00 6.24 -9.22
N ALA A 29 -0.07 6.70 -10.06
CA ALA A 29 -0.41 7.60 -11.15
C ALA A 29 -1.26 6.92 -12.24
N GLU A 30 -0.98 5.66 -12.58
CA GLU A 30 -1.81 4.92 -13.54
C GLU A 30 -3.22 4.67 -13.00
N ILE A 31 -3.36 4.31 -11.72
CA ILE A 31 -4.66 4.14 -11.06
C ILE A 31 -5.43 5.45 -11.02
N ALA A 32 -4.80 6.54 -10.58
CA ALA A 32 -5.43 7.86 -10.53
C ALA A 32 -5.93 8.28 -11.92
N TRP A 33 -5.09 8.11 -12.94
CA TRP A 33 -5.46 8.44 -14.32
C TRP A 33 -6.63 7.59 -14.85
N ASN A 34 -6.58 6.28 -14.61
CA ASN A 34 -7.61 5.35 -15.07
C ASN A 34 -8.94 5.59 -14.33
N ASN A 35 -8.91 5.88 -13.03
CA ASN A 35 -10.11 6.18 -12.24
C ASN A 35 -10.79 7.49 -12.68
N LEU A 36 -10.04 8.43 -13.24
CA LEU A 36 -10.59 9.64 -13.86
C LEU A 36 -11.08 9.41 -15.30
N GLY A 37 -11.10 8.15 -15.76
CA GLY A 37 -11.55 7.75 -17.09
C GLY A 37 -10.58 8.16 -18.20
N SER A 38 -9.30 8.36 -17.86
CA SER A 38 -8.32 8.95 -18.79
C SER A 38 -8.78 10.27 -19.40
N ASN A 39 -9.55 11.07 -18.66
CA ASN A 39 -10.18 12.28 -19.17
C ASN A 39 -9.26 13.50 -19.00
N CYS A 40 -8.78 14.05 -20.11
CA CYS A 40 -7.91 15.24 -20.12
C CYS A 40 -8.58 16.51 -19.56
N ASN A 41 -9.90 16.53 -19.39
CA ASN A 41 -10.61 17.64 -18.75
C ASN A 41 -10.58 17.56 -17.21
N LYS A 42 -10.08 16.45 -16.64
CA LYS A 42 -9.91 16.25 -15.18
C LYS A 42 -8.44 16.32 -14.76
N MET A 43 -7.64 17.06 -15.51
CA MET A 43 -6.19 17.12 -15.35
C MET A 43 -5.78 17.85 -14.07
N ASP A 44 -6.59 18.81 -13.63
CA ASP A 44 -6.51 19.48 -12.34
C ASP A 44 -6.66 18.50 -11.17
N VAL A 45 -7.70 17.65 -11.20
CA VAL A 45 -7.93 16.63 -10.16
C VAL A 45 -6.80 15.61 -10.14
N PHE A 46 -6.36 15.15 -11.31
CA PHE A 46 -5.21 14.27 -11.41
C PHE A 46 -3.96 14.93 -10.83
N ALA A 47 -3.68 16.18 -11.19
CA ALA A 47 -2.50 16.90 -10.71
C ALA A 47 -2.51 17.05 -9.20
N GLN A 48 -3.66 17.33 -8.59
CA GLN A 48 -3.80 17.38 -7.14
C GLN A 48 -3.48 16.05 -6.47
N ILE A 49 -3.99 14.93 -6.99
CA ILE A 49 -3.67 13.58 -6.48
C ILE A 49 -2.16 13.31 -6.54
N ILE A 50 -1.53 13.66 -7.67
CA ILE A 50 -0.09 13.48 -7.84
C ILE A 50 0.70 14.38 -6.90
N GLU A 51 0.32 15.65 -6.74
CA GLU A 51 0.99 16.58 -5.85
C GLU A 51 0.94 16.12 -4.39
N ASP A 52 -0.23 15.70 -3.90
CA ASP A 52 -0.39 15.17 -2.55
C ASP A 52 0.45 13.91 -2.35
N SER A 53 0.47 13.03 -3.36
CA SER A 53 1.30 11.84 -3.37
C SER A 53 2.81 12.14 -3.32
N ILE A 54 3.29 13.16 -4.06
CA ILE A 54 4.70 13.60 -4.00
C ILE A 54 5.03 14.13 -2.59
N ARG A 55 4.13 14.90 -1.97
CA ARG A 55 4.34 15.46 -0.62
C ARG A 55 4.39 14.36 0.43
N ASP A 56 3.54 13.34 0.32
CA ASP A 56 3.54 12.19 1.23
C ASP A 56 4.82 11.36 1.05
N ALA A 57 5.20 11.02 -0.17
CA ALA A 57 6.46 10.32 -0.45
C ALA A 57 7.68 11.11 0.07
N ALA A 58 7.71 12.43 -0.13
CA ALA A 58 8.77 13.27 0.39
C ALA A 58 8.83 13.28 1.93
N ARG A 59 7.68 13.19 2.60
CA ARG A 59 7.60 13.08 4.07
C ARG A 59 8.16 11.74 4.53
N ASP A 60 7.72 10.65 3.92
CA ASP A 60 8.15 9.29 4.31
C ASP A 60 9.64 9.07 4.08
N ILE A 61 10.21 9.66 3.02
CA ILE A 61 11.66 9.58 2.80
C ILE A 61 12.45 10.31 3.88
N ARG A 62 11.91 11.40 4.43
CA ARG A 62 12.56 12.14 5.52
C ARG A 62 12.45 11.43 6.87
N THR A 63 11.36 10.71 7.10
CA THR A 63 11.05 10.14 8.42
C THR A 63 11.38 8.66 8.54
N ARG A 64 11.23 7.88 7.46
CA ARG A 64 11.30 6.40 7.46
C ARG A 64 12.54 5.86 6.77
N TYR A 65 12.92 6.41 5.63
CA TYR A 65 14.08 5.94 4.88
C TYR A 65 15.37 6.68 5.30
N ARG A 66 16.53 6.01 5.21
CA ARG A 66 17.83 6.63 5.53
C ARG A 66 18.90 6.24 4.52
N GLY A 67 19.86 7.14 4.30
CA GLY A 67 21.04 6.86 3.49
C GLY A 67 20.71 6.41 2.07
N ARG A 68 21.25 5.26 1.66
CA ARG A 68 21.11 4.75 0.28
C ARG A 68 19.67 4.34 -0.05
N SER A 69 18.91 3.75 0.88
CA SER A 69 17.53 3.33 0.61
C SER A 69 16.61 4.53 0.34
N ALA A 70 16.79 5.62 1.08
CA ALA A 70 16.07 6.88 0.86
C ALA A 70 16.33 7.45 -0.53
N LYS A 71 17.60 7.44 -0.96
CA LYS A 71 18.01 7.92 -2.27
C LYS A 71 17.47 7.02 -3.39
N ASP A 72 17.60 5.71 -3.24
CA ASP A 72 17.17 4.73 -4.24
C ASP A 72 15.65 4.80 -4.41
N PHE A 73 14.89 4.76 -3.32
CA PHE A 73 13.44 4.92 -3.33
C PHE A 73 13.03 6.23 -3.98
N GLY A 74 13.66 7.34 -3.60
CA GLY A 74 13.28 8.64 -4.16
C GLY A 74 13.60 8.80 -5.64
N THR A 75 14.73 8.26 -6.08
CA THR A 75 15.08 8.22 -7.52
C THR A 75 14.08 7.35 -8.29
N GLY A 76 13.76 6.18 -7.75
CA GLY A 76 12.75 5.29 -8.31
C GLY A 76 11.39 5.98 -8.45
N TYR A 77 10.91 6.59 -7.37
CA TYR A 77 9.66 7.32 -7.32
C TYR A 77 9.59 8.44 -8.36
N GLN A 78 10.67 9.22 -8.48
CA GLN A 78 10.79 10.27 -9.48
C GLN A 78 10.67 9.73 -10.91
N ASP A 79 11.39 8.65 -11.23
CA ASP A 79 11.40 8.05 -12.56
C ASP A 79 10.05 7.40 -12.91
N GLY A 80 9.45 6.69 -11.96
CA GLY A 80 8.15 6.04 -12.11
C GLY A 80 7.05 7.06 -12.40
N LEU A 81 7.02 8.15 -11.62
CA LEU A 81 6.05 9.21 -11.84
C LEU A 81 6.30 9.92 -13.18
N SER A 82 7.55 10.28 -13.47
CA SER A 82 7.91 10.96 -14.72
C SER A 82 7.45 10.18 -15.95
N THR A 83 7.61 8.85 -15.92
CA THR A 83 7.17 7.95 -16.98
C THR A 83 5.67 8.04 -17.25
N VAL A 84 4.84 8.08 -16.20
CA VAL A 84 3.38 8.19 -16.35
C VAL A 84 3.00 9.60 -16.80
N LEU A 85 3.60 10.64 -16.21
CA LEU A 85 3.35 12.04 -16.59
C LEU A 85 3.68 12.29 -18.06
N ASP A 86 4.76 11.70 -18.59
CA ASP A 86 5.09 11.78 -20.03
C ASP A 86 4.04 11.12 -20.91
N ARG A 87 3.53 9.96 -20.49
CA ARG A 87 2.48 9.26 -21.22
C ARG A 87 1.18 10.04 -21.23
N VAL A 88 0.78 10.60 -20.09
CA VAL A 88 -0.41 11.47 -19.97
C VAL A 88 -0.22 12.73 -20.83
N GLY A 89 0.96 13.35 -20.80
CA GLY A 89 1.28 14.53 -21.62
C GLY A 89 1.21 14.26 -23.13
N LYS A 90 1.60 13.06 -23.59
CA LYS A 90 1.41 12.66 -24.99
C LYS A 90 -0.06 12.52 -25.38
N LYS A 91 -0.92 12.11 -24.44
CA LYS A 91 -2.38 11.96 -24.67
C LYS A 91 -3.12 13.29 -24.58
N CYS A 92 -2.80 14.12 -23.60
CA CYS A 92 -3.48 15.39 -23.35
C CYS A 92 -2.74 16.55 -24.03
N ARG A 93 -3.28 17.01 -25.17
CA ARG A 93 -2.65 18.05 -26.00
C ARG A 93 -2.94 19.48 -25.56
N SER A 94 -3.85 19.70 -24.60
CA SER A 94 -4.21 21.05 -24.16
C SER A 94 -3.03 21.75 -23.48
N GLU A 95 -2.89 23.06 -23.72
CA GLU A 95 -1.82 23.86 -23.11
C GLU A 95 -1.90 23.88 -21.58
N ASN A 96 -3.12 23.85 -21.03
CA ASN A 96 -3.32 23.73 -19.59
C ASN A 96 -2.73 22.41 -19.04
N ALA A 97 -2.99 21.28 -19.70
CA ALA A 97 -2.45 20.00 -19.26
C ALA A 97 -0.92 19.95 -19.34
N LYS A 98 -0.33 20.48 -20.42
CA LYS A 98 1.13 20.60 -20.54
C LYS A 98 1.72 21.44 -19.41
N THR A 99 1.07 22.54 -19.05
CA THR A 99 1.51 23.44 -17.98
C THR A 99 1.48 22.74 -16.63
N LEU A 100 0.36 22.09 -16.28
CA LEU A 100 0.22 21.33 -15.03
C LEU A 100 1.26 20.19 -14.92
N LEU A 101 1.44 19.40 -15.98
CA LEU A 101 2.42 18.31 -15.99
C LEU A 101 3.86 18.83 -15.85
N LYS A 102 4.18 19.97 -16.47
CA LYS A 102 5.47 20.63 -16.30
C LYS A 102 5.68 21.10 -14.86
N GLN A 103 4.66 21.68 -14.23
CA GLN A 103 4.72 22.10 -12.82
C GLN A 103 4.93 20.90 -11.89
N LEU A 104 4.22 19.79 -12.10
CA LEU A 104 4.40 18.55 -11.31
C LEU A 104 5.82 18.00 -11.43
N LYS A 105 6.38 17.93 -12.64
CA LYS A 105 7.77 17.49 -12.84
C LYS A 105 8.77 18.41 -12.14
N GLN A 106 8.55 19.72 -12.18
CA GLN A 106 9.41 20.66 -11.47
C GLN A 106 9.30 20.52 -9.95
N LEU A 107 8.08 20.32 -9.42
CA LEU A 107 7.84 20.06 -8.00
C LEU A 107 8.55 18.78 -7.55
N LEU A 108 8.44 17.71 -8.35
CA LEU A 108 9.10 16.44 -8.13
C LEU A 108 10.62 16.63 -7.99
N VAL A 109 11.27 17.21 -9.00
CA VAL A 109 12.73 17.47 -8.97
C VAL A 109 13.13 18.29 -7.74
N LYS A 110 12.40 19.38 -7.44
CA LYS A 110 12.71 20.26 -6.30
C LYS A 110 12.62 19.54 -4.96
N LEU A 111 11.56 18.75 -4.73
CA LEU A 111 11.37 18.05 -3.46
C LEU A 111 12.43 16.97 -3.24
N PHE A 112 12.78 16.22 -4.28
CA PHE A 112 13.78 15.16 -4.19
C PHE A 112 15.22 15.68 -4.09
N GLN A 113 15.54 16.80 -4.76
CA GLN A 113 16.81 17.50 -4.54
C GLN A 113 16.96 17.98 -3.10
N ALA A 114 15.90 18.55 -2.51
CA ALA A 114 15.91 18.98 -1.12
C ALA A 114 16.15 17.81 -0.15
N ILE A 115 15.71 16.60 -0.48
CA ILE A 115 15.93 15.40 0.34
C ILE A 115 17.39 14.92 0.26
N THR A 116 18.02 14.98 -0.92
CA THR A 116 19.42 14.51 -1.10
C THR A 116 20.47 15.35 -0.37
N ILE A 117 20.12 16.58 0.07
CA ILE A 117 21.06 17.53 0.68
C ILE A 117 21.05 17.43 2.23
N VAL A 118 20.01 16.82 2.84
CA VAL A 118 19.89 16.81 4.30
C VAL A 118 20.78 15.72 4.91
N LYS A 119 21.92 16.12 5.50
CA LYS A 119 22.55 15.37 6.59
C LYS A 119 21.55 15.32 7.75
N VAL A 120 21.08 14.12 8.10
CA VAL A 120 20.07 13.89 9.15
C VAL A 120 20.60 14.41 10.50
N PRO A 121 19.99 15.44 11.12
CA PRO A 121 20.20 15.76 12.53
C PRO A 121 19.38 14.81 13.41
N ASP A 122 19.85 14.54 14.63
CA ASP A 122 19.12 13.73 15.61
C ASP A 122 17.73 14.31 15.91
N GLN A 123 16.69 13.46 15.91
CA GLN A 123 15.30 13.88 15.99
C GLN A 123 14.83 14.22 17.43
N PRO A 124 13.99 15.25 17.61
CA PRO A 124 13.26 15.51 18.85
C PRO A 124 11.93 14.72 18.94
N LYS A 125 11.52 14.41 20.19
CA LYS A 125 10.31 13.62 20.53
C LYS A 125 8.99 14.34 20.20
N MET A 126 8.01 13.61 19.66
CA MET A 126 6.65 14.11 19.35
C MET A 126 5.71 14.15 20.57
N PRO A 127 4.78 15.13 20.66
CA PRO A 127 3.74 15.21 21.69
C PRO A 127 2.43 14.48 21.34
N ALA A 128 1.62 14.17 22.37
CA ALA A 128 0.40 13.36 22.30
C ALA A 128 -0.85 14.11 21.78
N LYS A 129 -1.76 13.39 21.10
CA LYS A 129 -3.01 13.89 20.50
C LYS A 129 -4.23 13.90 21.47
N PRO A 130 -5.20 14.83 21.30
CA PRO A 130 -6.43 14.92 22.09
C PRO A 130 -7.62 14.09 21.54
N LYS A 131 -8.58 13.73 22.42
CA LYS A 131 -9.77 12.90 22.14
C LYS A 131 -11.03 13.72 21.80
N LYS A 132 -11.88 13.22 20.88
CA LYS A 132 -13.26 13.70 20.63
C LYS A 132 -14.23 12.57 20.20
N PRO A 133 -15.58 12.78 20.31
CA PRO A 133 -16.56 11.70 20.51
C PRO A 133 -17.25 11.17 19.24
N ALA A 134 -17.85 9.98 19.40
CA ALA A 134 -18.40 9.10 18.38
C ALA A 134 -19.84 9.44 17.92
N HIS A 135 -20.14 9.19 16.64
CA HIS A 135 -21.49 9.20 16.07
C HIS A 135 -21.81 7.86 15.40
N ASP A 136 -23.07 7.44 15.54
CA ASP A 136 -23.64 6.14 15.21
C ASP A 136 -24.49 6.21 13.92
N TYR A 137 -24.28 5.31 12.96
CA TYR A 137 -25.18 5.09 11.82
C TYR A 137 -25.06 3.64 11.30
N GLY A 138 -26.21 3.00 11.07
CA GLY A 138 -26.34 1.74 10.33
C GLY A 138 -27.17 1.91 9.06
N TRP A 139 -26.79 1.24 7.95
CA TRP A 139 -27.59 1.13 6.72
C TRP A 139 -27.29 -0.14 5.90
N SER A 140 -28.32 -0.53 5.11
CA SER A 140 -28.49 -1.70 4.23
C SER A 140 -27.90 -1.50 2.82
N TYR A 141 -27.37 -2.56 2.21
CA TYR A 141 -26.60 -2.57 0.95
C TYR A 141 -27.45 -2.82 -0.31
N GLY A 142 -27.38 -1.88 -1.28
CA GLY A 142 -27.82 -2.05 -2.66
C GLY A 142 -26.91 -1.28 -3.64
N SER A 143 -26.07 -2.03 -4.38
CA SER A 143 -25.34 -1.69 -5.62
C SER A 143 -24.59 -0.34 -5.78
N TYR A 144 -23.90 0.16 -4.76
CA TYR A 144 -22.82 1.14 -4.95
C TYR A 144 -21.62 0.72 -4.09
N GLU A 145 -20.56 0.19 -4.70
CA GLU A 145 -19.31 0.00 -3.95
C GLU A 145 -18.77 1.38 -3.58
N PRO A 146 -18.58 1.68 -2.28
CA PRO A 146 -18.12 2.98 -1.83
C PRO A 146 -16.78 3.38 -2.47
N SER A 147 -16.63 4.65 -2.82
CA SER A 147 -15.41 5.19 -3.44
C SER A 147 -14.14 4.85 -2.65
N TYR A 148 -14.20 4.89 -1.31
CA TYR A 148 -13.08 4.57 -0.43
C TYR A 148 -12.61 3.12 -0.52
N TYR A 149 -13.55 2.17 -0.61
CA TYR A 149 -13.23 0.76 -0.79
C TYR A 149 -12.44 0.54 -2.07
N ARG A 150 -12.93 1.08 -3.20
CA ARG A 150 -12.28 0.91 -4.49
C ARG A 150 -10.91 1.60 -4.56
N ILE A 151 -10.75 2.74 -3.90
CA ILE A 151 -9.43 3.41 -3.79
C ILE A 151 -8.46 2.50 -3.05
N ALA A 152 -8.84 2.00 -1.88
CA ALA A 152 -7.99 1.16 -1.05
C ALA A 152 -7.64 -0.18 -1.72
N TYR A 153 -8.63 -0.81 -2.36
CA TYR A 153 -8.44 -2.05 -3.13
C TYR A 153 -7.40 -1.87 -4.22
N ASN A 154 -7.55 -0.85 -5.06
CA ASN A 154 -6.61 -0.61 -6.15
C ASN A 154 -5.22 -0.23 -5.61
N ALA A 155 -5.14 0.48 -4.49
CA ALA A 155 -3.87 0.84 -3.86
C ALA A 155 -3.13 -0.42 -3.35
N ALA A 156 -3.79 -1.29 -2.60
CA ALA A 156 -3.21 -2.53 -2.08
C ALA A 156 -2.82 -3.48 -3.22
N ASN A 157 -3.70 -3.65 -4.20
CA ASN A 157 -3.47 -4.51 -5.36
C ASN A 157 -2.31 -3.97 -6.23
N GLY A 158 -2.28 -2.66 -6.43
CA GLY A 158 -1.21 -1.97 -7.14
C GLY A 158 0.13 -2.13 -6.43
N LEU A 159 0.18 -1.89 -5.10
CA LEU A 159 1.37 -2.06 -4.28
C LEU A 159 1.91 -3.49 -4.32
N THR A 160 1.04 -4.48 -4.12
CA THR A 160 1.45 -5.89 -4.10
C THR A 160 1.94 -6.35 -5.47
N ARG A 161 1.23 -6.03 -6.56
CA ARG A 161 1.71 -6.35 -7.92
C ARG A 161 3.03 -5.66 -8.23
N ALA A 162 3.13 -4.38 -7.93
CA ALA A 162 4.36 -3.59 -8.04
C ALA A 162 5.55 -4.22 -7.31
N ALA A 163 5.33 -4.62 -6.06
CA ALA A 163 6.35 -5.26 -5.23
C ALA A 163 6.78 -6.60 -5.84
N TRP A 164 5.82 -7.44 -6.24
CA TRP A 164 6.10 -8.74 -6.83
C TRP A 164 6.87 -8.63 -8.16
N ASP A 165 6.40 -7.76 -9.05
CA ASP A 165 7.03 -7.53 -10.34
C ASP A 165 8.45 -6.95 -10.20
N SER A 166 8.67 -6.07 -9.21
CA SER A 166 10.01 -5.54 -8.94
C SER A 166 11.02 -6.64 -8.58
N LEU A 167 10.57 -7.65 -7.83
CA LEU A 167 11.38 -8.76 -7.38
C LEU A 167 11.53 -9.86 -8.45
N GLY A 168 11.12 -9.58 -9.69
CA GLY A 168 11.21 -10.51 -10.82
C GLY A 168 10.24 -11.68 -10.71
N GLY A 169 9.19 -11.57 -9.89
CA GLY A 169 8.21 -12.63 -9.69
C GLY A 169 8.77 -13.92 -9.12
N SER A 170 9.82 -13.83 -8.29
CA SER A 170 10.55 -14.98 -7.76
C SER A 170 10.07 -15.36 -6.36
N CYS A 171 9.69 -16.63 -6.18
CA CYS A 171 9.34 -17.19 -4.87
C CYS A 171 10.50 -17.13 -3.85
N ARG A 172 11.75 -17.01 -4.31
CA ARG A 172 12.90 -16.81 -3.41
C ARG A 172 12.96 -15.43 -2.77
N MET A 173 12.20 -14.48 -3.31
CA MET A 173 12.13 -13.10 -2.83
C MET A 173 10.87 -12.84 -1.98
N THR A 174 10.19 -13.90 -1.54
CA THR A 174 8.92 -13.78 -0.82
C THR A 174 9.05 -12.99 0.49
N SER A 175 10.16 -13.14 1.23
CA SER A 175 10.40 -12.35 2.44
C SER A 175 10.53 -10.84 2.13
N GLN A 176 11.28 -10.48 1.07
CA GLN A 176 11.42 -9.09 0.63
C GLN A 176 10.09 -8.54 0.11
N PHE A 177 9.30 -9.37 -0.59
CA PHE A 177 7.95 -8.99 -1.02
C PHE A 177 7.09 -8.62 0.18
N VAL A 178 7.07 -9.48 1.20
CA VAL A 178 6.27 -9.24 2.42
C VAL A 178 6.73 -7.99 3.17
N GLU A 179 8.04 -7.76 3.24
CA GLU A 179 8.61 -6.57 3.86
C GLU A 179 8.17 -5.28 3.13
N ILE A 180 8.26 -5.26 1.79
CA ILE A 180 7.84 -4.12 0.97
C ILE A 180 6.35 -3.81 1.16
N VAL A 181 5.50 -4.83 1.10
CA VAL A 181 4.06 -4.67 1.29
C VAL A 181 3.75 -4.24 2.72
N GLY A 182 4.45 -4.79 3.71
CA GLY A 182 4.34 -4.39 5.11
C GLY A 182 4.68 -2.92 5.34
N TYR A 183 5.70 -2.39 4.68
CA TYR A 183 6.03 -0.96 4.74
C TYR A 183 4.96 -0.08 4.10
N GLY A 184 4.48 -0.45 2.90
CA GLY A 184 3.40 0.31 2.25
C GLY A 184 2.09 0.25 3.03
N LEU A 185 1.84 -0.82 3.78
CA LEU A 185 0.73 -0.91 4.71
C LEU A 185 0.87 0.06 5.90
N ASP A 186 2.07 0.16 6.47
CA ASP A 186 2.34 1.10 7.57
C ASP A 186 2.14 2.57 7.15
N ASP A 187 2.24 2.89 5.85
CA ASP A 187 1.88 4.22 5.31
C ASP A 187 0.35 4.42 5.33
N VAL A 188 -0.38 3.41 4.86
CA VAL A 188 -1.85 3.40 4.75
C VAL A 188 -2.53 3.46 6.12
N ILE A 189 -1.94 2.83 7.12
CA ILE A 189 -2.44 2.87 8.51
C ILE A 189 -2.38 4.29 9.08
N ALA A 190 -1.39 5.11 8.71
CA ALA A 190 -1.28 6.48 9.20
C ALA A 190 -2.43 7.38 8.72
N ASP A 191 -3.07 7.02 7.61
CA ASP A 191 -4.23 7.71 7.05
C ASP A 191 -5.55 7.32 7.76
N ILE A 192 -5.59 6.17 8.44
CA ILE A 192 -6.74 5.74 9.25
C ILE A 192 -6.80 6.58 10.54
N GLY A 193 -7.95 7.19 10.80
CA GLY A 193 -8.15 8.11 11.92
C GLY A 193 -7.61 9.53 11.69
N THR A 194 -6.98 9.80 10.53
CA THR A 194 -6.59 11.16 10.13
C THR A 194 -7.32 11.63 8.88
N ARG A 195 -7.33 10.80 7.83
CA ARG A 195 -8.01 11.06 6.56
C ARG A 195 -9.32 10.29 6.45
N TYR A 196 -9.35 9.08 6.98
CA TYR A 196 -10.53 8.21 6.95
C TYR A 196 -11.02 7.98 8.38
N THR A 197 -12.28 8.36 8.65
CA THR A 197 -12.92 8.24 9.97
C THR A 197 -14.25 7.51 9.86
N GLY A 198 -14.70 6.90 10.97
CA GLY A 198 -15.96 6.17 11.04
C GLY A 198 -16.14 5.14 9.90
N TRP A 199 -17.25 5.26 9.18
CA TRP A 199 -17.59 4.36 8.06
C TRP A 199 -16.55 4.38 6.93
N ALA A 200 -15.92 5.53 6.64
CA ALA A 200 -14.90 5.62 5.60
C ALA A 200 -13.66 4.79 5.95
N ALA A 201 -13.25 4.79 7.22
CA ALA A 201 -12.14 3.96 7.71
C ALA A 201 -12.44 2.47 7.56
N GLU A 202 -13.66 2.05 7.88
CA GLU A 202 -14.10 0.66 7.73
C GLU A 202 -14.10 0.22 6.25
N GLN A 203 -14.67 1.03 5.34
CA GLN A 203 -14.67 0.73 3.91
C GLN A 203 -13.26 0.71 3.31
N PHE A 204 -12.42 1.67 3.70
CA PHE A 204 -11.05 1.76 3.24
C PHE A 204 -10.23 0.55 3.70
N GLY A 205 -10.27 0.22 5.00
CA GLY A 205 -9.57 -0.94 5.53
C GLY A 205 -10.03 -2.26 4.89
N ARG A 206 -11.33 -2.39 4.66
CA ARG A 206 -11.91 -3.52 3.93
C ARG A 206 -11.33 -3.65 2.53
N GLY A 207 -11.40 -2.57 1.74
CA GLY A 207 -10.88 -2.56 0.38
C GLY A 207 -9.41 -2.88 0.32
N TYR A 208 -8.62 -2.38 1.27
CA TYR A 208 -7.20 -2.66 1.34
C TYR A 208 -6.91 -4.14 1.56
N ILE A 209 -7.57 -4.78 2.53
CA ILE A 209 -7.44 -6.23 2.79
C ILE A 209 -7.81 -7.05 1.54
N ASP A 210 -8.95 -6.75 0.91
CA ASP A 210 -9.40 -7.48 -0.28
C ASP A 210 -8.38 -7.34 -1.43
N GLY A 211 -7.78 -6.15 -1.58
CA GLY A 211 -6.73 -5.90 -2.57
C GLY A 211 -5.43 -6.65 -2.29
N LEU A 212 -5.04 -6.83 -1.03
CA LEU A 212 -3.91 -7.66 -0.63
C LEU A 212 -4.18 -9.14 -0.95
N VAL A 213 -5.40 -9.60 -0.65
CA VAL A 213 -5.79 -11.01 -0.83
C VAL A 213 -5.84 -11.41 -2.29
N ASP A 214 -6.41 -10.60 -3.20
CA ASP A 214 -6.44 -10.92 -4.64
C ASP A 214 -5.04 -11.17 -5.22
N THR A 215 -4.03 -10.45 -4.71
CA THR A 215 -2.64 -10.71 -5.12
C THR A 215 -2.07 -11.94 -4.41
N LEU A 216 -2.27 -12.09 -3.10
CA LEU A 216 -1.79 -13.26 -2.36
C LEU A 216 -2.37 -14.56 -2.92
N GLU A 217 -3.64 -14.60 -3.32
CA GLU A 217 -4.28 -15.75 -3.96
C GLU A 217 -3.50 -16.25 -5.18
N ARG A 218 -2.89 -15.34 -5.94
CA ARG A 218 -2.04 -15.71 -7.07
C ARG A 218 -0.68 -16.23 -6.61
N LEU A 219 -0.09 -15.56 -5.61
CA LEU A 219 1.25 -15.89 -5.12
C LEU A 219 1.30 -17.23 -4.38
N VAL A 220 0.32 -17.52 -3.53
CA VAL A 220 0.24 -18.81 -2.82
C VAL A 220 0.08 -20.00 -3.78
N ASN A 221 -0.49 -19.78 -4.97
CA ASN A 221 -0.56 -20.81 -6.00
C ASN A 221 0.76 -20.98 -6.78
N LEU A 222 1.58 -19.94 -6.85
CA LEU A 222 2.88 -19.96 -7.54
C LEU A 222 4.02 -20.43 -6.61
N CYS A 223 3.91 -20.15 -5.32
CA CYS A 223 4.96 -20.31 -4.32
C CYS A 223 4.47 -21.17 -3.15
N ASP A 224 4.20 -22.44 -3.45
CA ASP A 224 3.63 -23.43 -2.53
C ASP A 224 4.49 -23.75 -1.30
N ASN A 225 5.81 -23.52 -1.35
CA ASN A 225 6.68 -23.70 -0.20
C ASN A 225 6.65 -22.51 0.78
N GLU A 226 6.03 -21.40 0.40
CA GLU A 226 6.03 -20.15 1.17
C GLU A 226 4.65 -19.85 1.82
N CYS A 227 3.75 -20.83 1.82
CA CYS A 227 2.37 -20.66 2.30
C CYS A 227 2.29 -20.14 3.74
N GLY A 228 3.12 -20.67 4.64
CA GLY A 228 3.15 -20.23 6.03
C GLY A 228 3.64 -18.79 6.17
N LEU A 229 4.63 -18.39 5.36
CA LEU A 229 5.14 -17.02 5.32
C LEU A 229 4.05 -16.06 4.84
N PHE A 230 3.35 -16.38 3.75
CA PHE A 230 2.21 -15.58 3.29
C PHE A 230 1.05 -15.55 4.30
N GLY A 231 0.80 -16.66 4.99
CA GLY A 231 -0.17 -16.78 6.07
C GLY A 231 0.14 -15.78 7.17
N ASN A 232 1.32 -15.91 7.79
CA ASN A 232 1.75 -15.01 8.86
C ASN A 232 1.73 -13.53 8.41
N ALA A 233 2.23 -13.23 7.21
CA ALA A 233 2.21 -11.89 6.66
C ALA A 233 0.78 -11.31 6.56
N MET A 234 -0.17 -12.08 6.03
CA MET A 234 -1.56 -11.63 5.93
C MET A 234 -2.18 -11.44 7.32
N GLY A 235 -1.87 -12.33 8.27
CA GLY A 235 -2.32 -12.21 9.65
C GLY A 235 -1.84 -10.92 10.29
N GLU A 236 -0.55 -10.62 10.16
CA GLU A 236 0.04 -9.37 10.64
C GLU A 236 -0.56 -8.15 9.96
N TRP A 237 -0.68 -8.15 8.63
CA TRP A 237 -1.25 -7.03 7.87
C TRP A 237 -2.69 -6.74 8.27
N SER A 238 -3.50 -7.79 8.38
CA SER A 238 -4.89 -7.70 8.81
C SER A 238 -5.00 -7.17 10.23
N ALA A 239 -4.16 -7.63 11.17
CA ALA A 239 -4.18 -7.15 12.54
C ALA A 239 -3.72 -5.68 12.65
N LYS A 240 -2.71 -5.30 11.86
CA LYS A 240 -2.23 -3.92 11.76
C LYS A 240 -3.32 -2.97 11.25
N LEU A 241 -4.22 -3.41 10.38
CA LEU A 241 -5.40 -2.62 9.95
C LEU A 241 -6.56 -2.68 10.94
N PHE A 242 -6.84 -3.87 11.49
CA PHE A 242 -7.94 -4.10 12.42
C PHE A 242 -7.90 -3.11 13.58
N CYS A 243 -6.76 -2.96 14.25
CA CYS A 243 -6.66 -2.17 15.46
C CYS A 243 -6.94 -0.67 15.25
N PRO A 244 -6.32 0.03 14.29
CA PRO A 244 -6.65 1.42 13.96
C PRO A 244 -8.12 1.61 13.58
N ILE A 245 -8.69 0.73 12.75
CA ILE A 245 -10.11 0.83 12.36
C ILE A 245 -11.00 0.65 13.59
N ALA A 246 -10.73 -0.35 14.42
CA ALA A 246 -11.50 -0.64 15.62
C ALA A 246 -11.48 0.52 16.63
N GLN A 247 -10.31 1.16 16.76
CA GLN A 247 -10.14 2.36 17.57
C GLN A 247 -10.97 3.52 17.02
N GLU A 248 -10.92 3.72 15.70
CA GLU A 248 -11.60 4.81 15.02
C GLU A 248 -13.13 4.68 15.07
N ILE A 249 -13.66 3.47 14.85
CA ILE A 249 -15.12 3.22 14.89
C ILE A 249 -15.66 2.90 16.29
N GLY A 250 -14.76 2.74 17.28
CA GLY A 250 -15.11 2.46 18.67
C GLY A 250 -15.61 1.03 18.96
N LYS A 251 -15.58 0.12 17.98
CA LYS A 251 -16.01 -1.29 18.07
C LYS A 251 -15.16 -2.18 17.17
N ALA A 252 -15.25 -3.50 17.32
CA ALA A 252 -14.62 -4.41 16.37
C ALA A 252 -15.24 -4.21 14.96
N PRO A 253 -14.44 -4.01 13.90
CA PRO A 253 -14.91 -3.87 12.52
C PRO A 253 -15.74 -5.08 12.12
N ASN A 254 -16.90 -4.85 11.49
CA ASN A 254 -17.74 -5.94 11.03
C ASN A 254 -17.54 -6.15 9.53
N PHE A 255 -16.96 -7.28 9.21
CA PHE A 255 -16.40 -7.59 7.93
C PHE A 255 -17.10 -8.85 7.43
N THR A 256 -18.16 -8.66 6.65
CA THR A 256 -19.04 -9.75 6.23
C THR A 256 -18.36 -10.67 5.23
N SER A 257 -17.76 -11.75 5.74
CA SER A 257 -17.73 -13.14 5.21
C SER A 257 -17.41 -13.40 3.73
N ARG A 258 -16.77 -12.47 3.02
CA ARG A 258 -16.31 -12.66 1.62
C ARG A 258 -14.89 -12.12 1.37
N LEU A 259 -14.19 -11.74 2.42
CA LEU A 259 -13.08 -10.78 2.33
C LEU A 259 -11.76 -11.39 1.88
N ALA A 260 -11.56 -12.66 2.14
CA ALA A 260 -10.31 -13.27 1.79
C ALA A 260 -10.53 -14.75 1.64
N ASN A 261 -10.97 -15.19 0.48
CA ASN A 261 -11.01 -16.61 0.23
C ASN A 261 -9.88 -16.94 -0.69
N ILE A 262 -8.69 -17.11 -0.11
CA ILE A 262 -7.54 -17.56 -0.88
C ILE A 262 -7.84 -18.96 -1.35
N ARG A 263 -7.94 -19.11 -2.66
CA ARG A 263 -8.09 -20.42 -3.30
C ARG A 263 -6.73 -20.93 -3.70
N GLY A 264 -6.46 -22.18 -3.39
CA GLY A 264 -5.30 -22.84 -3.93
C GLY A 264 -5.31 -24.33 -3.67
N LYS A 265 -4.37 -25.03 -4.28
CA LYS A 265 -4.33 -26.51 -4.18
C LYS A 265 -3.61 -27.00 -2.93
N ASN A 266 -2.55 -26.30 -2.49
CA ASN A 266 -1.52 -26.91 -1.64
C ASN A 266 -1.28 -26.19 -0.31
N CYS A 267 -1.71 -24.95 -0.13
CA CYS A 267 -1.34 -24.16 1.06
C CYS A 267 -2.21 -24.44 2.30
N GLY A 268 -3.49 -24.75 2.09
CA GLY A 268 -4.44 -25.24 3.11
C GLY A 268 -4.20 -24.68 4.52
N ASN A 269 -3.94 -25.62 5.41
CA ASN A 269 -3.74 -25.39 6.84
C ASN A 269 -2.49 -24.58 7.16
N ALA A 270 -1.42 -24.67 6.37
CA ALA A 270 -0.19 -23.94 6.63
C ALA A 270 -0.42 -22.42 6.51
N TYR A 271 -1.15 -22.00 5.47
CA TYR A 271 -1.54 -20.60 5.34
C TYR A 271 -2.50 -20.18 6.45
N GLY A 272 -3.60 -20.93 6.63
CA GLY A 272 -4.66 -20.57 7.58
C GLY A 272 -4.14 -20.46 9.01
N SER A 273 -3.42 -21.48 9.50
CA SER A 273 -2.90 -21.53 10.87
C SER A 273 -1.94 -20.37 11.16
N GLU A 274 -1.00 -20.10 10.25
CA GLU A 274 -0.03 -19.01 10.43
C GLU A 274 -0.71 -17.64 10.37
N CYS A 275 -1.69 -17.47 9.49
CA CYS A 275 -2.48 -16.23 9.43
C CYS A 275 -3.27 -15.98 10.72
N GLU A 276 -4.00 -16.99 11.21
CA GLU A 276 -4.78 -16.85 12.43
C GLU A 276 -3.90 -16.55 13.63
N SER A 277 -2.77 -17.27 13.78
CA SER A 277 -1.84 -17.06 14.89
C SER A 277 -1.24 -15.65 14.84
N GLY A 278 -0.67 -15.25 13.69
CA GLY A 278 -0.07 -13.93 13.51
C GLY A 278 -1.07 -12.79 13.75
N PHE A 279 -2.31 -12.96 13.29
CA PHE A 279 -3.38 -11.99 13.54
C PHE A 279 -3.71 -11.88 15.04
N VAL A 280 -3.99 -13.02 15.69
CA VAL A 280 -4.47 -13.05 17.08
C VAL A 280 -3.44 -12.49 18.02
N ASP A 281 -2.17 -12.89 17.86
CA ASP A 281 -1.07 -12.46 18.71
C ASP A 281 -0.88 -10.94 18.61
N LEU A 282 -0.84 -10.42 17.38
CA LEU A 282 -0.62 -9.00 17.16
C LEU A 282 -1.81 -8.14 17.60
N ALA A 283 -3.05 -8.58 17.32
CA ALA A 283 -4.24 -7.82 17.68
C ALA A 283 -4.47 -7.79 19.20
N LYS A 284 -4.24 -8.91 19.90
CA LYS A 284 -4.31 -8.96 21.38
C LYS A 284 -3.27 -8.07 22.02
N ALA A 285 -2.07 -8.00 21.44
CA ALA A 285 -1.01 -7.13 21.94
C ALA A 285 -1.33 -5.64 21.70
N LYS A 286 -1.78 -5.27 20.49
CA LYS A 286 -1.99 -3.87 20.09
C LYS A 286 -3.31 -3.27 20.55
N CYS A 287 -4.39 -4.05 20.59
CA CYS A 287 -5.73 -3.51 20.84
C CYS A 287 -6.66 -4.49 21.60
N PRO A 288 -6.26 -4.98 22.79
CA PRO A 288 -6.95 -6.05 23.53
C PRO A 288 -8.42 -5.74 23.88
N LYS A 289 -8.80 -4.46 23.92
CA LYS A 289 -10.18 -4.03 24.15
C LYS A 289 -11.14 -4.58 23.08
N TYR A 290 -10.68 -4.69 21.83
CA TYR A 290 -11.51 -5.05 20.68
C TYR A 290 -11.44 -6.54 20.32
N THR A 291 -10.66 -7.35 21.07
CA THR A 291 -10.42 -8.76 20.76
C THR A 291 -11.32 -9.74 21.53
N ARG A 292 -12.34 -9.24 22.21
CA ARG A 292 -13.22 -10.05 23.10
C ARG A 292 -14.60 -10.33 22.50
N SER A 293 -14.91 -9.79 21.33
CA SER A 293 -16.22 -9.96 20.68
C SER A 293 -16.25 -11.18 19.74
N ALA A 294 -17.45 -11.70 19.45
CA ALA A 294 -17.62 -12.70 18.39
C ALA A 294 -17.12 -12.16 17.03
N THR A 295 -17.40 -10.88 16.75
CA THR A 295 -16.93 -10.18 15.55
C THR A 295 -15.41 -10.21 15.39
N PHE A 296 -14.64 -10.20 16.49
CA PHE A 296 -13.20 -10.37 16.40
C PHE A 296 -12.83 -11.75 15.84
N LYS A 297 -13.46 -12.82 16.34
CA LYS A 297 -13.24 -14.17 15.81
C LYS A 297 -13.67 -14.27 14.35
N ASP A 298 -14.84 -13.74 14.02
CA ASP A 298 -15.38 -13.75 12.66
C ASP A 298 -14.48 -13.00 11.67
N TYR A 299 -13.78 -11.97 12.16
CA TYR A 299 -12.88 -11.17 11.34
C TYR A 299 -11.73 -11.98 10.78
N TYR A 300 -11.06 -12.80 11.60
CA TYR A 300 -9.84 -13.50 11.17
C TYR A 300 -10.07 -14.97 10.84
N SER A 301 -10.96 -15.65 11.56
CA SER A 301 -11.05 -17.11 11.51
C SER A 301 -11.35 -17.63 10.11
N SER A 302 -10.57 -18.63 9.70
CA SER A 302 -10.74 -19.36 8.45
C SER A 302 -12.11 -20.03 8.39
N ASP A 303 -12.54 -20.67 9.48
CA ASP A 303 -13.85 -21.31 9.63
C ASP A 303 -15.02 -20.34 9.40
N ASN A 304 -14.84 -19.07 9.78
CA ASN A 304 -15.86 -18.02 9.65
C ASN A 304 -15.75 -17.22 8.35
N LYS A 305 -14.91 -17.65 7.39
CA LYS A 305 -14.67 -16.93 6.13
C LYS A 305 -14.11 -15.51 6.35
N GLY A 306 -13.29 -15.36 7.39
CA GLY A 306 -12.57 -14.14 7.74
C GLY A 306 -11.39 -13.86 6.83
N CYS A 307 -10.49 -12.97 7.25
CA CYS A 307 -9.31 -12.56 6.48
C CYS A 307 -8.27 -13.68 6.31
N CYS A 308 -8.30 -14.74 7.12
CA CYS A 308 -7.42 -15.90 7.01
C CYS A 308 -8.06 -17.10 6.33
N ALA A 309 -9.24 -16.94 5.71
CA ALA A 309 -9.92 -18.06 5.10
C ALA A 309 -9.17 -18.59 3.86
N TYR A 310 -9.08 -19.92 3.82
CA TYR A 310 -8.48 -20.66 2.73
C TYR A 310 -9.43 -21.76 2.28
N HIS A 311 -9.57 -21.94 0.96
CA HIS A 311 -10.30 -23.06 0.38
C HIS A 311 -9.39 -23.85 -0.55
N SER A 312 -9.20 -25.13 -0.22
CA SER A 312 -8.69 -26.10 -1.18
C SER A 312 -9.75 -26.39 -2.22
N TYR A 313 -9.35 -26.44 -3.48
CA TYR A 313 -10.20 -26.98 -4.56
C TYR A 313 -10.48 -28.47 -4.37
#